data_AF-A0A1Q7NNN7-F1
#
_entry.id   AF-A0A1Q7NNN7-F1
#
_cell.length_a   1.000
_cell.length_b   1.000
_cell.length_c   1.000
_cell.angle_alpha   90.00
_cell.angle_beta   90.00
_cell.angle_gamma   90.00
#
_symmetry.space_group_name_H-M   'P 1'
#
loop_
_entity.id
_entity.type
_entity.pdbx_description
1 polymer ?
#
loop_
_entity_poly.entity_id
_entity_poly.type
_entity_poly.pdbx_seq_one_letter_code
_entity_poly.pdbx_strand_id
1 'polypeptide(L)'
;MRVHHSYLDDDGESIPGAFRNQPPKIGGMSTDWQKYSTPEHTIARARQPTANIIIEFLTGAVRKIPNQLVIHTPEVDNRAHTDVFGEKTVEVRERFMQIYRTTALETR
;
A
#
# COMPACT_ATOMS: atom_id res chain seq x y z
N MET A 1 -1.52 2.47 -2.45
CA MET A 1 -0.29 2.29 -1.66
C MET A 1 0.90 2.57 -2.56
N ARG A 2 1.94 3.25 -2.04
CA ARG A 2 3.20 3.45 -2.79
C ARG A 2 4.10 2.23 -2.61
N VAL A 3 4.68 1.74 -3.69
CA VAL A 3 5.70 0.67 -3.68
C VAL A 3 6.94 1.18 -4.40
N HIS A 4 8.08 1.18 -3.72
CA HIS A 4 9.35 1.58 -4.31
C HIS A 4 9.84 0.51 -5.30
N HIS A 5 10.52 0.91 -6.38
CA HIS A 5 10.98 -0.02 -7.43
C HIS A 5 11.89 -1.14 -6.92
N SER A 6 12.58 -0.95 -5.79
CA SER A 6 13.37 -2.01 -5.14
C SER A 6 12.54 -3.16 -4.56
N TYR A 7 11.22 -3.02 -4.53
CA TYR A 7 10.27 -4.06 -4.13
C TYR A 7 9.45 -4.55 -5.32
N LEU A 8 9.97 -4.38 -6.53
CA LEU A 8 9.45 -4.99 -7.74
C LEU A 8 10.43 -6.06 -8.24
N ASP A 9 9.90 -7.08 -8.90
CA ASP A 9 10.70 -8.04 -9.67
C ASP A 9 11.00 -7.50 -11.08
N ASP A 10 11.65 -8.33 -11.89
CA ASP A 10 12.07 -7.99 -13.25
C ASP A 10 10.87 -7.74 -14.20
N ASP A 11 9.69 -8.26 -13.86
CA ASP A 11 8.44 -8.05 -14.60
C ASP A 11 7.67 -6.80 -14.12
N GLY A 12 8.19 -6.10 -13.10
CA GLY A 12 7.56 -4.93 -12.51
C GLY A 12 6.45 -5.25 -11.51
N GLU A 13 6.31 -6.51 -11.12
CA GLU A 13 5.32 -6.96 -10.16
C GLU A 13 5.84 -6.81 -8.73
N SER A 14 4.92 -6.56 -7.78
CA SER A 14 5.33 -6.38 -6.38
C SER A 14 5.84 -7.69 -5.80
N ILE A 15 6.99 -7.67 -5.13
CA ILE A 15 7.45 -8.84 -4.36
C ILE A 15 6.85 -8.82 -2.95
N PRO A 16 6.79 -9.97 -2.23
CA PRO A 16 6.20 -10.05 -0.88
C PRO A 16 6.74 -9.01 0.13
N GLY A 17 8.00 -8.58 -0.04
CA GLY A 17 8.64 -7.56 0.78
C GLY A 17 7.97 -6.17 0.71
N ALA A 18 7.20 -5.89 -0.35
CA ALA A 18 6.42 -4.66 -0.50
C ALA A 18 5.35 -4.52 0.60
N PHE A 19 4.77 -5.64 1.06
CA PHE A 19 3.72 -5.64 2.08
C PHE A 19 4.34 -5.72 3.48
N ARG A 20 4.62 -4.55 4.03
CA ARG A 20 5.28 -4.41 5.32
C ARG A 20 4.69 -3.27 6.13
N ASN A 21 4.71 -3.47 7.45
CA ASN A 21 4.41 -2.41 8.39
C ASN A 21 5.50 -1.34 8.35
N GLN A 22 5.13 -0.07 8.52
CA GLN A 22 6.10 1.00 8.67
C GLN A 22 6.78 0.90 10.04
N PRO A 23 8.09 1.12 10.13
CA PRO A 23 8.77 1.23 11.42
C PRO A 23 8.32 2.51 12.15
N PRO A 24 8.27 2.52 13.50
CA PRO A 24 8.56 1.38 14.41
C PRO A 24 7.47 0.30 14.37
N LYS A 25 7.78 -0.94 14.80
CA LYS A 25 6.99 -2.20 14.67
C LYS A 25 5.48 -2.15 15.06
N ILE A 26 5.03 -1.08 15.69
CA ILE A 26 3.63 -0.80 16.05
C ILE A 26 2.85 -0.14 14.90
N GLY A 27 3.54 0.34 13.86
CA GLY A 27 2.94 0.96 12.68
C GLY A 27 2.18 -0.05 11.83
N GLY A 28 1.14 0.41 11.12
CA GLY A 28 0.49 -0.37 10.09
C GLY A 28 1.28 -0.33 8.78
N MET A 29 0.83 -1.09 7.81
CA MET A 29 1.21 -0.86 6.42
C MET A 29 0.46 0.37 5.93
N SER A 30 1.21 1.44 5.62
CA SER A 30 0.67 2.74 5.22
C SER A 30 0.05 2.67 3.83
N THR A 31 -1.19 3.14 3.73
CA THR A 31 -2.00 3.21 2.50
C THR A 31 -2.80 4.51 2.47
N ASP A 32 -3.47 4.78 1.35
CA ASP A 32 -4.35 5.94 1.21
C ASP A 32 -5.74 5.47 0.75
N TRP A 33 -6.79 6.01 1.38
CA TRP A 33 -8.17 5.71 1.02
C TRP A 33 -8.56 6.45 -0.26
N GLN A 34 -9.04 5.72 -1.27
CA GLN A 34 -9.40 6.28 -2.58
C GLN A 34 -10.46 7.39 -2.51
N LYS A 35 -11.32 7.36 -1.48
CA LYS A 35 -12.33 8.39 -1.20
C LYS A 35 -11.70 9.79 -1.04
N TYR A 36 -10.46 9.86 -0.57
CA TYR A 36 -9.78 11.12 -0.22
C TYR A 36 -8.52 11.39 -1.05
N SER A 37 -8.06 10.44 -1.88
CA SER A 37 -6.87 10.61 -2.71
C SER A 37 -6.94 9.78 -3.99
N THR A 38 -6.34 10.29 -5.06
CA THR A 38 -6.12 9.57 -6.31
C THR A 38 -4.74 8.90 -6.31
N PRO A 39 -4.44 8.00 -7.27
CA PRO A 39 -3.09 7.47 -7.48
C PRO A 39 -2.04 8.58 -7.66
N GLU A 40 -2.35 9.62 -8.44
CA GLU A 40 -1.46 10.75 -8.74
C GLU A 40 -1.16 11.57 -7.49
N HIS A 41 -2.17 11.87 -6.68
CA HIS A 41 -1.96 12.54 -5.40
C HIS A 41 -1.18 11.66 -4.42
N THR A 42 -1.44 10.35 -4.42
CA THR A 42 -0.74 9.38 -3.56
C THR A 42 0.74 9.33 -3.88
N ILE A 43 1.10 9.28 -5.18
CA ILE A 43 2.49 9.20 -5.60
C ILE A 43 3.22 10.55 -5.45
N ALA A 44 2.53 11.68 -5.69
CA ALA A 44 3.09 13.01 -5.51
C ALA A 44 3.52 13.31 -4.06
N ARG A 45 2.92 12.64 -3.07
CA ARG A 45 3.35 12.71 -1.65
C ARG A 45 4.63 11.92 -1.35
N ALA A 46 5.13 11.10 -2.28
CA ALA A 46 6.40 10.40 -2.09
C ALA A 46 7.58 11.39 -2.09
N ARG A 47 8.63 11.08 -1.33
CA ARG A 47 9.89 11.84 -1.40
C ARG A 47 10.52 11.80 -2.80
N GLN A 48 10.34 10.68 -3.51
CA GLN A 48 10.80 10.49 -4.88
C GLN A 48 9.67 9.82 -5.69
N PRO A 49 8.74 10.61 -6.27
CA PRO A 49 7.59 10.07 -6.98
C PRO A 49 7.97 9.09 -8.10
N THR A 50 9.01 9.41 -8.87
CA THR A 50 9.50 8.60 -9.99
C THR A 50 10.14 7.26 -9.60
N ALA A 51 10.42 7.05 -8.32
CA ALA A 51 10.98 5.80 -7.80
C ALA A 51 9.92 4.84 -7.24
N ASN A 52 8.64 5.17 -7.43
CA ASN A 52 7.52 4.41 -6.88
C ASN A 52 6.50 4.08 -7.98
N ILE A 53 5.75 3.01 -7.74
CA ILE A 53 4.47 2.74 -8.41
C ILE A 53 3.33 2.85 -7.39
N ILE A 54 2.10 2.88 -7.91
CA ILE A 54 0.89 2.74 -7.09
C ILE A 54 0.32 1.35 -7.27
N ILE A 55 0.06 0.69 -6.15
CA ILE A 55 -0.79 -0.49 -6.11
C ILE A 55 -2.05 -0.20 -5.29
N GLU A 56 -3.11 -0.95 -5.57
CA GLU A 56 -4.40 -0.83 -4.91
C GLU A 56 -4.92 -2.19 -4.43
N PHE A 57 -5.82 -2.12 -3.45
CA PHE A 57 -6.52 -3.28 -2.92
C PHE A 57 -7.98 -2.91 -2.69
N LEU A 58 -8.87 -3.88 -2.88
CA LEU A 58 -10.23 -3.75 -2.36
C LEU A 58 -10.20 -3.87 -0.83
N THR A 59 -10.65 -2.85 -0.10
CA THR A 59 -10.68 -2.86 1.37
C THR A 59 -11.40 -4.10 1.94
N GLY A 60 -12.47 -4.54 1.27
CA GLY A 60 -13.21 -5.74 1.65
C GLY A 60 -12.39 -7.04 1.52
N ALA A 61 -11.45 -7.11 0.57
CA ALA A 61 -10.54 -8.24 0.42
C ALA A 61 -9.45 -8.22 1.50
N VAL A 62 -8.89 -7.05 1.81
CA VAL A 62 -7.91 -6.89 2.90
C VAL A 62 -8.49 -7.33 4.24
N ARG A 63 -9.73 -6.96 4.54
CA ARG A 63 -10.44 -7.35 5.78
C ARG A 63 -10.73 -8.85 5.89
N LYS A 64 -10.62 -9.61 4.80
CA LYS A 64 -10.74 -11.08 4.82
C LYS A 64 -9.42 -11.78 5.12
N ILE A 65 -8.29 -11.07 5.08
CA ILE A 65 -6.99 -11.63 5.46
C ILE A 65 -6.95 -11.75 6.99
N PRO A 66 -6.68 -12.94 7.55
CA PRO A 66 -6.66 -13.14 9.00
C PRO A 66 -5.74 -12.15 9.72
N ASN A 67 -6.22 -11.64 10.86
CA ASN A 67 -5.49 -10.73 11.75
C ASN A 67 -5.05 -9.40 11.11
N GLN A 68 -5.64 -9.00 9.97
CA GLN A 68 -5.40 -7.69 9.37
C GLN A 68 -6.55 -6.72 9.70
N LEU A 69 -6.21 -5.52 10.15
CA LEU A 69 -7.19 -4.50 10.54
C LEU A 69 -6.93 -3.20 9.77
N VAL A 70 -7.92 -2.78 8.98
CA VAL A 70 -7.86 -1.52 8.23
C VAL A 70 -8.48 -0.40 9.07
N ILE A 71 -7.69 0.60 9.44
CA ILE A 71 -8.12 1.78 10.20
C ILE A 71 -7.79 3.04 9.40
N HIS A 72 -8.77 3.92 9.28
CA HIS A 72 -8.53 5.24 8.72
C HIS A 72 -7.85 6.12 9.78
N THR A 73 -6.60 6.52 9.49
CA THR A 73 -5.69 7.22 10.41
C THR A 73 -5.18 8.50 9.75
N PRO A 74 -6.07 9.47 9.45
CA PRO A 74 -5.70 10.66 8.70
C PRO A 74 -4.60 11.46 9.42
N GLU A 75 -3.66 11.96 8.65
CA GLU A 75 -2.57 12.82 9.12
C GLU A 75 -2.85 14.28 8.73
N VAL A 76 -2.17 15.22 9.38
CA VAL A 76 -2.32 16.67 9.13
C VAL A 76 -2.15 16.99 7.64
N ASP A 77 -1.11 16.43 7.02
CA ASP A 77 -0.75 16.66 5.62
C ASP A 77 -1.23 15.55 4.67
N ASN A 78 -1.87 14.51 5.21
CA ASN A 78 -2.40 13.39 4.43
C ASN A 78 -3.73 12.89 5.02
N ARG A 79 -4.82 13.58 4.67
CA ARG A 79 -6.18 13.19 5.07
C ARG A 79 -6.63 11.85 4.51
N ALA A 80 -5.94 11.29 3.52
CA ALA A 80 -6.25 9.97 2.98
C ALA A 80 -5.58 8.84 3.77
N HIS A 81 -4.63 9.16 4.66
CA HIS A 81 -3.81 8.18 5.34
C HIS A 81 -4.66 7.12 6.06
N THR A 82 -4.27 5.88 5.85
CA THR A 82 -4.96 4.69 6.33
C THR A 82 -3.92 3.61 6.61
N ASP A 83 -4.04 2.98 7.75
CA ASP A 83 -3.16 1.90 8.16
C ASP A 83 -3.83 0.54 8.02
N VAL A 84 -3.07 -0.43 7.54
CA VAL A 84 -3.40 -1.85 7.64
C VAL A 84 -2.53 -2.49 8.71
N PHE A 85 -3.06 -2.58 9.93
CA PHE A 85 -2.44 -3.22 11.08
C PHE A 85 -2.47 -4.74 10.99
N GLY A 86 -1.64 -5.39 11.81
CA GLY A 86 -1.45 -6.85 11.82
C GLY A 86 -0.03 -7.23 11.38
N GLU A 87 0.48 -8.34 11.91
CA GLU A 87 1.77 -8.88 11.48
C GLU A 87 1.71 -9.30 10.00
N LYS A 88 2.78 -8.98 9.26
CA LYS A 88 2.93 -9.33 7.84
C LYS A 88 3.77 -10.60 7.72
N THR A 89 3.21 -11.71 8.23
CA THR A 89 3.79 -13.05 8.09
C THR A 89 3.90 -13.44 6.61
N VAL A 90 4.62 -14.52 6.31
CA VAL A 90 4.74 -15.04 4.93
C VAL A 90 3.36 -15.30 4.32
N GLU A 91 2.49 -16.02 5.03
CA GLU A 91 1.12 -16.31 4.58
C GLU A 91 0.33 -15.02 4.30
N VAL A 92 0.40 -14.04 5.21
CA VAL A 92 -0.31 -12.75 5.02
C VAL A 92 0.18 -12.03 3.76
N ARG A 93 1.49 -12.03 3.51
CA ARG A 93 2.07 -11.42 2.31
C ARG A 93 1.64 -12.13 1.04
N GLU A 94 1.57 -13.45 1.05
CA GLU A 94 1.02 -14.25 -0.07
C GLU A 94 -0.45 -13.90 -0.34
N ARG A 95 -1.26 -13.68 0.71
CA ARG A 95 -2.64 -13.21 0.52
C ARG A 95 -2.70 -11.82 -0.11
N PHE A 96 -1.81 -10.91 0.28
CA PHE A 96 -1.71 -9.59 -0.36
C PHE A 96 -1.30 -9.69 -1.84
N MET A 97 -0.35 -10.57 -2.17
CA MET A 97 0.05 -10.87 -3.55
C MET A 97 -1.14 -11.28 -4.43
N GLN A 98 -2.10 -12.03 -3.87
CA GLN A 98 -3.27 -12.51 -4.60
C GLN A 98 -4.34 -11.43 -4.86
N ILE A 99 -4.34 -10.33 -4.10
CA ILE A 99 -5.45 -9.36 -4.11
C ILE A 99 -5.04 -7.95 -4.55
N TYR A 100 -3.74 -7.66 -4.70
CA TYR A 100 -3.31 -6.36 -5.18
C TYR A 100 -3.51 -6.23 -6.68
N ARG A 101 -3.54 -4.98 -7.13
CA ARG A 101 -3.45 -4.62 -8.55
C ARG A 101 -2.50 -3.46 -8.69
N THR A 102 -1.72 -3.44 -9.77
CA THR A 102 -0.95 -2.27 -10.16
C THR A 102 -1.88 -1.26 -10.81
N THR A 103 -1.81 -0.01 -10.36
CA THR A 103 -2.58 1.09 -10.94
C THR A 103 -1.70 1.81 -11.97
N ALA A 104 -2.12 1.83 -13.23
CA ALA A 104 -1.47 2.65 -14.25
C ALA A 104 -1.66 4.13 -13.90
N LEU A 105 -0.57 4.89 -13.90
CA LEU A 105 -0.65 6.36 -13.81
C LEU A 105 -0.89 6.89 -15.21
N GLU A 106 -1.99 7.59 -15.42
CA GLU A 106 -2.22 8.29 -16.68
C GLU A 106 -1.13 9.35 -16.85
N THR A 107 -0.24 9.14 -17.81
CA THR A 107 0.69 10.17 -18.26
C THR A 107 -0.11 11.16 -19.09
N ARG A 108 -0.41 12.33 -18.51
CA ARG A 108 -0.99 13.46 -19.24
C ARG A 108 0.08 14.25 -19.96
#